data_AF-A0A8J5S0E8-F1
#
_entry.id   AF-A0A8J5S0E8-F1
#
_cell.length_a   1.000
_cell.length_b   1.000
_cell.length_c   1.000
_cell.angle_alpha   90.00
_cell.angle_beta   90.00
_cell.angle_gamma   90.00
#
_symmetry.space_group_name_H-M   'P 1'
#
loop_
_entity.id
_entity.type
_entity.pdbx_description
1 polymer ?
#
loop_
_entity_poly.entity_id
_entity_poly.type
_entity_poly.pdbx_seq_one_letter_code
_entity_poly.pdbx_strand_id
1 'polypeptide(L)'
;MIVAQLSGAQRGHVRNCGFGIILMMVSSEMSKSLTTWLMSKVDVSNGTLKIFGKSIAIKLLVPKMLGIPNAAKKVILSKYIDPVTEEKFTNKGSGQNVVDTMKQMQTKENKDDFIVAFMLVILALYRASGTNLYVNREYLLVLKYGKGIKEFNWCDHVADCLIEGDKRNEGMQT
;
A
#
# COMPACT_ATOMS: atom_id res chain seq x y z
N MET A 1 -0.80 11.07 10.97
CA MET A 1 -0.63 9.79 10.26
C MET A 1 -1.95 9.02 10.23
N ILE A 2 -2.34 8.44 9.09
CA ILE A 2 -3.65 7.78 8.79
C ILE A 2 -4.18 6.91 9.93
N VAL A 3 -3.28 6.21 10.61
CA VAL A 3 -3.61 5.13 11.54
C VAL A 3 -3.90 5.62 12.96
N ALA A 4 -3.44 6.82 13.31
CA ALA A 4 -3.69 7.45 14.61
C ALA A 4 -5.17 7.85 14.79
N GLN A 5 -5.88 8.07 13.68
CA GLN A 5 -7.25 8.56 13.65
C GLN A 5 -8.29 7.44 13.54
N LEU A 6 -7.86 6.17 13.52
CA LEU A 6 -8.76 5.02 13.43
C LEU A 6 -9.39 4.69 14.79
N SER A 7 -10.70 4.43 14.78
CA SER A 7 -11.43 3.96 15.96
C SER A 7 -10.99 2.56 16.40
N GLY A 8 -11.32 2.17 17.64
CA GLY A 8 -11.01 0.82 18.15
C GLY A 8 -11.56 -0.30 17.25
N ALA A 9 -12.78 -0.13 16.74
CA ALA A 9 -13.42 -1.08 15.82
C ALA A 9 -12.67 -1.16 14.48
N GLN A 10 -12.36 0.00 13.87
CA GLN A 10 -11.59 0.08 12.62
C GLN A 10 -10.21 -0.57 12.77
N ARG A 11 -9.51 -0.33 13.88
CA ARG A 11 -8.24 -1.00 14.19
C ARG A 11 -8.40 -2.52 14.33
N GLY A 12 -9.50 -2.97 14.93
CA GLY A 12 -9.88 -4.38 14.96
C GLY A 12 -10.02 -4.97 13.56
N HIS A 13 -10.70 -4.28 12.65
CA HIS A 13 -10.83 -4.70 11.25
C HIS A 13 -9.49 -4.79 10.53
N VAL A 14 -8.59 -3.82 10.72
CA VAL A 14 -7.23 -3.84 10.14
C VAL A 14 -6.41 -5.04 10.61
N ARG A 15 -6.48 -5.39 11.91
CA ARG A 15 -5.86 -6.62 12.42
C ARG A 15 -6.49 -7.87 11.80
N ASN A 16 -7.81 -7.88 11.70
CA ASN A 16 -8.57 -9.00 11.17
C ASN A 16 -8.40 -9.21 9.66
N CYS A 17 -7.95 -8.21 8.89
CA CYS A 17 -7.57 -8.37 7.49
C CYS A 17 -6.06 -8.63 7.27
N GLY A 18 -5.27 -8.68 8.36
CA GLY A 18 -3.86 -9.09 8.31
C GLY A 18 -2.87 -7.93 8.14
N PHE A 19 -3.30 -6.69 8.36
CA PHE A 19 -2.47 -5.48 8.24
C PHE A 19 -2.14 -4.87 9.61
N GLY A 20 -2.13 -5.70 10.66
CA GLY A 20 -2.04 -5.25 12.05
C GLY A 20 -0.74 -4.52 12.41
N ILE A 21 0.40 -4.88 11.81
CA ILE A 21 1.70 -4.25 12.09
C ILE A 21 1.72 -2.77 11.67
N ILE A 22 0.98 -2.39 10.63
CA ILE A 22 0.85 -0.99 10.19
C ILE A 22 0.29 -0.11 11.33
N LEU A 23 -0.51 -0.68 12.24
CA LEU A 23 -1.02 0.01 13.43
C LEU A 23 0.05 0.36 14.47
N MET A 24 1.25 -0.21 14.36
CA MET A 24 2.39 0.03 15.25
C MET A 24 3.44 0.94 14.62
N MET A 25 3.47 1.08 13.29
CA MET A 25 4.40 1.97 12.57
C MET A 25 4.17 3.46 12.83
N VAL A 26 3.16 3.82 13.64
CA VAL A 26 2.70 5.20 13.91
C VAL A 26 3.68 6.03 14.73
N SER A 27 4.65 5.40 15.39
CA SER A 27 5.49 6.07 16.38
C SER A 27 6.89 6.45 15.91
N SER A 28 7.27 6.21 14.66
CA SER A 28 8.64 6.48 14.20
C SER A 28 8.65 7.16 12.83
N GLU A 29 8.78 8.48 12.82
CA GLU A 29 9.21 9.17 11.60
C GLU A 29 10.69 8.83 11.35
N MET A 30 10.96 8.15 10.23
CA MET A 30 12.32 7.93 9.80
C MET A 30 12.90 9.27 9.31
N SER A 31 14.10 9.63 9.76
CA SER A 31 14.74 10.86 9.29
C SER A 31 14.90 10.81 7.78
N LYS A 32 14.64 11.95 7.11
CA LYS A 32 14.78 12.05 5.64
C LYS A 32 16.15 11.56 5.17
N SER A 33 17.21 11.89 5.92
CA SER A 33 18.58 11.46 5.63
C SER A 33 18.73 9.93 5.65
N LEU A 34 18.15 9.23 6.62
CA LEU A 34 18.20 7.78 6.68
C LEU A 34 17.38 7.15 5.54
N THR A 35 16.20 7.70 5.24
CA THR A 35 15.36 7.24 4.13
C THR A 35 16.10 7.39 2.79
N THR A 36 16.68 8.57 2.52
CA THR A 36 17.46 8.82 1.30
C THR A 36 18.69 7.92 1.23
N TRP A 37 19.39 7.73 2.35
CA TRP A 37 20.52 6.80 2.40
C TRP A 37 20.08 5.36 2.09
N LEU A 38 18.96 4.89 2.63
CA LEU A 38 18.46 3.54 2.40
C LEU A 38 18.03 3.35 0.94
N MET A 39 17.35 4.34 0.35
CA MET A 39 16.99 4.32 -1.06
C MET A 39 18.23 4.26 -1.96
N SER A 40 19.31 4.98 -1.62
CA SER A 40 20.59 4.90 -2.37
C SER A 40 21.25 3.51 -2.35
N LYS A 41 20.76 2.57 -1.54
CA LYS A 41 21.24 1.20 -1.44
C LYS A 41 20.35 0.18 -2.15
N VAL A 42 19.21 0.61 -2.71
CA VAL A 42 18.33 -0.27 -3.47
C VAL A 42 18.96 -0.50 -4.85
N ASP A 43 19.17 -1.77 -5.18
CA ASP A 43 19.46 -2.22 -6.54
C ASP A 43 18.15 -2.67 -7.16
N VAL A 44 17.58 -1.77 -7.95
CA VAL A 44 16.28 -1.91 -8.60
C VAL A 44 16.27 -3.01 -9.66
N SER A 45 17.39 -3.20 -10.36
CA SER A 45 17.55 -4.24 -11.38
C SER A 45 17.44 -5.63 -10.79
N ASN A 46 18.03 -5.83 -9.61
CA ASN A 46 18.04 -7.12 -8.92
C ASN A 46 16.96 -7.23 -7.83
N GLY A 47 16.24 -6.15 -7.50
CA GLY A 47 15.26 -6.13 -6.42
C GLY A 47 15.89 -6.38 -5.03
N THR A 48 17.12 -5.91 -4.83
CA THR A 48 17.91 -6.17 -3.62
C THR A 48 18.30 -4.87 -2.90
N LEU A 49 18.57 -4.98 -1.61
CA LEU A 49 19.11 -3.91 -0.77
C LEU A 49 20.58 -4.23 -0.45
N LYS A 50 21.49 -3.33 -0.86
CA LYS A 50 22.95 -3.49 -0.72
C LYS A 50 23.50 -2.73 0.47
N ILE A 51 23.72 -3.41 1.59
CA ILE A 51 24.19 -2.79 2.83
C ILE A 51 25.35 -3.60 3.41
N PHE A 52 26.42 -2.90 3.84
CA PHE A 52 27.61 -3.50 4.47
C PHE A 52 28.21 -4.68 3.66
N GLY A 53 28.29 -4.55 2.33
CA GLY A 53 28.82 -5.60 1.45
C GLY A 53 27.90 -6.82 1.25
N LYS A 54 26.68 -6.81 1.81
CA LYS A 54 25.67 -7.84 1.61
C LYS A 54 24.60 -7.37 0.64
N SER A 55 24.04 -8.31 -0.12
CA SER A 55 22.88 -8.11 -0.96
C SER A 55 21.71 -8.93 -0.43
N ILE A 56 20.60 -8.28 -0.10
CA ILE A 56 19.42 -8.92 0.50
C ILE A 56 18.22 -8.65 -0.39
N ALA A 57 17.50 -9.70 -0.81
CA ALA A 57 16.29 -9.53 -1.62
C ALA A 57 15.20 -8.80 -0.82
N ILE A 58 14.63 -7.74 -1.41
CA ILE A 58 13.57 -6.92 -0.79
C ILE A 58 12.33 -7.78 -0.48
N LYS A 59 12.02 -8.75 -1.36
CA LYS A 59 10.93 -9.73 -1.14
C LYS A 59 11.10 -10.54 0.15
N LEU A 60 12.33 -10.77 0.63
CA LEU A 60 12.59 -11.46 1.90
C LEU A 60 12.43 -10.54 3.13
N LEU A 61 12.54 -9.22 2.92
CA LEU A 61 12.42 -8.22 3.99
C LEU A 61 10.96 -7.83 4.23
N VAL A 62 10.16 -7.70 3.16
CA VAL A 62 8.76 -7.24 3.23
C VAL A 62 7.91 -8.04 4.25
N PRO A 63 7.90 -9.39 4.25
CA PRO A 63 7.13 -10.15 5.23
C PRO A 63 7.56 -9.87 6.68
N LYS A 64 8.86 -9.70 6.91
CA LYS A 64 9.44 -9.47 8.25
C LYS A 64 9.15 -8.06 8.76
N MET A 65 9.12 -7.07 7.87
CA MET A 65 8.95 -5.67 8.25
C MET A 65 7.48 -5.24 8.29
N LEU A 66 6.67 -5.69 7.33
CA LEU A 66 5.31 -5.17 7.15
C LEU A 66 4.25 -6.06 7.81
N GLY A 67 4.54 -7.35 8.06
CA GLY A 67 3.59 -8.31 8.63
C GLY A 67 2.26 -8.39 7.91
N ILE A 68 2.27 -8.15 6.60
CA ILE A 68 1.12 -8.24 5.71
C ILE A 68 0.95 -9.68 5.19
N PRO A 69 -0.22 -10.06 4.66
CA PRO A 69 -0.47 -11.44 4.28
C PRO A 69 0.47 -11.93 3.15
N ASN A 70 1.00 -13.14 3.34
CA ASN A 70 1.82 -13.88 2.38
C ASN A 70 1.12 -15.21 2.02
N ALA A 71 -0.01 -15.11 1.35
CA ALA A 71 -0.83 -16.26 0.99
C ALA A 71 -0.62 -16.66 -0.49
N ALA A 72 -1.28 -17.72 -0.95
CA ALA A 72 -1.01 -18.29 -2.27
C ALA A 72 -1.62 -17.48 -3.44
N LYS A 73 -2.71 -16.73 -3.24
CA LYS A 73 -3.39 -16.06 -4.37
C LYS A 73 -2.62 -14.81 -4.79
N LYS A 74 -2.30 -14.71 -6.08
CA LYS A 74 -1.67 -13.49 -6.61
C LYS A 74 -2.67 -12.34 -6.62
N VAL A 75 -2.20 -11.13 -6.31
CA VAL A 75 -2.96 -9.90 -6.54
C VAL A 75 -2.98 -9.62 -8.03
N ILE A 76 -4.16 -9.64 -8.64
CA ILE A 76 -4.35 -9.35 -10.06
C ILE A 76 -5.20 -8.08 -10.17
N LEU A 77 -4.63 -7.06 -10.81
CA LEU A 77 -5.30 -5.78 -11.03
C LEU A 77 -6.22 -5.89 -12.25
N SER A 78 -7.37 -5.23 -12.16
CA SER A 78 -8.36 -5.21 -13.24
C SER A 78 -8.58 -3.78 -13.72
N LYS A 79 -8.57 -3.58 -15.04
CA LYS A 79 -9.04 -2.33 -15.65
C LYS A 79 -10.56 -2.23 -15.69
N TYR A 80 -11.25 -3.37 -15.60
CA TYR A 80 -12.70 -3.41 -15.45
C TYR A 80 -13.08 -3.10 -14.01
N ILE A 81 -13.88 -2.05 -13.83
CA ILE A 81 -14.37 -1.58 -12.53
C ILE A 81 -15.90 -1.56 -12.61
N ASP A 82 -16.55 -2.07 -11.55
CA ASP A 82 -17.99 -1.95 -11.37
C ASP A 82 -18.39 -0.46 -11.29
N PRO A 83 -19.32 0.04 -12.13
CA PRO A 83 -19.61 1.48 -12.25
C PRO A 83 -19.98 2.16 -10.92
N VAL A 84 -20.73 1.46 -10.06
CA VAL A 84 -21.14 1.96 -8.74
C VAL A 84 -19.95 2.16 -7.79
N THR A 85 -18.96 1.27 -7.89
CA THR A 85 -17.74 1.35 -7.06
C THR A 85 -16.74 2.35 -7.63
N GLU A 86 -16.72 2.48 -8.96
CA GLU A 86 -15.93 3.48 -9.67
C GLU A 86 -16.31 4.88 -9.19
N GLU A 87 -17.59 5.22 -9.17
CA GLU A 87 -18.06 6.56 -8.79
C GLU A 87 -17.60 6.99 -7.38
N LYS A 88 -17.60 6.07 -6.41
CA LYS A 88 -17.25 6.37 -5.00
C LYS A 88 -15.80 6.81 -4.81
N PHE A 89 -14.86 6.29 -5.61
CA PHE A 89 -13.42 6.55 -5.49
C PHE A 89 -12.85 7.26 -6.73
N THR A 90 -13.70 8.00 -7.44
CA THR A 90 -13.33 8.75 -8.65
C THR A 90 -13.55 10.24 -8.45
N ASN A 91 -12.60 11.04 -8.92
CA ASN A 91 -12.74 12.48 -9.05
C ASN A 91 -12.34 12.88 -10.48
N LYS A 92 -13.29 13.43 -11.25
CA LYS A 92 -13.09 13.89 -12.64
C LYS A 92 -12.39 12.86 -13.54
N GLY A 93 -12.79 11.59 -13.46
CA GLY A 93 -12.23 10.49 -14.25
C GLY A 93 -10.90 9.91 -13.75
N SER A 94 -10.32 10.49 -12.71
CA SER A 94 -9.11 9.98 -12.04
C SER A 94 -9.47 9.32 -10.70
N GLY A 95 -8.56 8.50 -10.15
CA GLY A 95 -8.69 8.03 -8.78
C GLY A 95 -8.77 9.19 -7.80
N GLN A 96 -9.51 9.05 -6.71
CA GLN A 96 -9.63 10.09 -5.71
C GLN A 96 -8.28 10.39 -5.04
N ASN A 97 -8.09 11.64 -4.61
CA ASN A 97 -6.93 12.01 -3.80
C ASN A 97 -6.90 11.19 -2.51
N VAL A 98 -5.69 10.77 -2.10
CA VAL A 98 -5.52 9.94 -0.91
C VAL A 98 -6.02 10.64 0.35
N VAL A 99 -5.86 11.97 0.48
CA VAL A 99 -6.36 12.75 1.64
C VAL A 99 -7.88 12.71 1.74
N ASP A 100 -8.57 12.86 0.61
CA ASP A 100 -10.04 12.79 0.61
C ASP A 100 -10.52 11.36 0.87
N THR A 101 -9.81 10.36 0.34
CA THR A 101 -10.09 8.95 0.63
C THR A 101 -9.89 8.64 2.13
N MET A 102 -8.88 9.23 2.78
CA MET A 102 -8.70 9.10 4.23
C MET A 102 -9.88 9.67 5.02
N LYS A 103 -10.38 10.85 4.65
CA LYS A 103 -11.55 11.47 5.30
C LYS A 103 -12.77 10.59 5.15
N GLN A 104 -13.02 10.06 3.94
CA GLN A 104 -14.11 9.11 3.71
C GLN A 104 -13.95 7.83 4.52
N MET A 105 -12.74 7.26 4.57
CA MET A 105 -12.44 6.04 5.33
C MET A 105 -12.83 6.21 6.81
N GLN A 106 -12.58 7.37 7.41
CA GLN A 106 -12.88 7.64 8.81
C GLN A 106 -14.37 7.61 9.13
N THR A 107 -15.23 7.99 8.18
CA THR A 107 -16.68 8.02 8.37
C THR A 107 -17.37 6.69 8.04
N LYS A 108 -16.63 5.68 7.55
CA LYS A 108 -17.19 4.36 7.23
C LYS A 108 -17.43 3.53 8.49
N GLU A 109 -18.71 3.24 8.73
CA GLU A 109 -19.16 2.28 9.76
C GLU A 109 -19.20 0.84 9.24
N ASN A 110 -19.55 0.66 7.96
CA ASN A 110 -19.53 -0.66 7.33
C ASN A 110 -18.08 -1.14 7.18
N LYS A 111 -17.80 -2.34 7.72
CA LYS A 111 -16.48 -2.96 7.72
C LYS A 111 -15.86 -3.09 6.33
N ASP A 112 -16.62 -3.55 5.34
CA ASP A 112 -16.07 -3.87 4.01
C ASP A 112 -15.74 -2.59 3.25
N ASP A 113 -16.64 -1.60 3.30
CA ASP A 113 -16.41 -0.25 2.76
C ASP A 113 -15.18 0.41 3.42
N PHE A 114 -15.03 0.29 4.74
CA PHE A 114 -13.86 0.78 5.47
C PHE A 114 -12.58 0.10 4.99
N ILE A 115 -12.58 -1.23 4.89
CA ILE A 115 -11.40 -2.01 4.51
C ILE A 115 -10.97 -1.71 3.07
N VAL A 116 -11.91 -1.55 2.13
CA VAL A 116 -11.59 -1.12 0.75
C VAL A 116 -10.89 0.23 0.77
N ALA A 117 -11.44 1.23 1.46
CA ALA A 117 -10.85 2.56 1.54
C ALA A 117 -9.46 2.54 2.22
N PHE A 118 -9.32 1.78 3.31
CA PHE A 118 -8.04 1.60 4.01
C PHE A 118 -6.97 1.00 3.09
N MET A 119 -7.31 -0.06 2.36
CA MET A 119 -6.39 -0.74 1.45
C MET A 119 -5.96 0.18 0.30
N LEU A 120 -6.89 0.93 -0.29
CA LEU A 120 -6.59 1.91 -1.34
C LEU A 120 -5.59 2.98 -0.86
N VAL A 121 -5.78 3.49 0.36
CA VAL A 121 -4.87 4.48 0.96
C VAL A 121 -3.48 3.88 1.19
N ILE A 122 -3.38 2.71 1.82
CA ILE A 122 -2.08 2.08 2.12
C ILE A 122 -1.32 1.69 0.85
N LEU A 123 -2.00 1.14 -0.15
CA LEU A 123 -1.37 0.76 -1.42
C LEU A 123 -0.91 1.98 -2.22
N ALA A 124 -1.64 3.10 -2.15
CA ALA A 124 -1.18 4.35 -2.74
C ALA A 124 0.09 4.88 -2.04
N LEU A 125 0.20 4.70 -0.72
CA LEU A 125 1.42 5.06 0.02
C LEU A 125 2.62 4.17 -0.31
N TYR A 126 2.44 2.85 -0.47
CA TYR A 126 3.55 1.97 -0.86
C TYR A 126 4.10 2.29 -2.26
N ARG A 127 3.27 2.87 -3.13
CA ARG A 127 3.64 3.24 -4.49
C ARG A 127 4.22 4.65 -4.60
N ALA A 128 4.23 5.42 -3.51
CA ALA A 128 4.49 6.85 -3.53
C ALA A 128 5.98 7.20 -3.69
N SER A 129 6.29 7.97 -4.73
CA SER A 129 7.51 8.78 -4.82
C SER A 129 7.24 10.28 -5.01
N GLY A 130 6.01 10.76 -4.76
CA GLY A 130 5.62 12.16 -4.99
C GLY A 130 4.54 12.71 -4.05
N THR A 131 4.31 14.02 -4.14
CA THR A 131 3.45 14.81 -3.22
C THR A 131 1.95 14.76 -3.55
N ASN A 132 1.56 14.35 -4.77
CA ASN A 132 0.17 14.24 -5.20
C ASN A 132 -0.23 12.77 -5.38
N LEU A 133 -0.72 12.16 -4.29
CA LEU A 133 -1.08 10.75 -4.27
C LEU A 133 -2.57 10.55 -4.55
N TYR A 134 -2.83 9.71 -5.53
CA TYR A 134 -4.17 9.28 -5.92
C TYR A 134 -4.31 7.77 -5.72
N VAL A 135 -5.50 7.32 -5.32
CA VAL A 135 -5.76 5.89 -5.17
C VAL A 135 -5.81 5.19 -6.53
N ASN A 136 -5.22 4.00 -6.64
CA ASN A 136 -5.34 3.20 -7.86
C ASN A 136 -6.66 2.41 -7.83
N ARG A 137 -7.60 2.76 -8.71
CA ARG A 137 -8.93 2.13 -8.80
C ARG A 137 -8.88 0.69 -9.32
N GLU A 138 -7.78 0.26 -9.94
CA GLU A 138 -7.62 -1.11 -10.45
C GLU A 138 -7.59 -2.16 -9.32
N TYR A 139 -7.42 -1.75 -8.05
CA TYR A 139 -7.54 -2.62 -6.89
C TYR A 139 -9.00 -2.88 -6.48
N LEU A 140 -9.98 -2.10 -6.94
CA LEU A 140 -11.35 -2.19 -6.44
C LEU A 140 -11.96 -3.58 -6.61
N LEU A 141 -11.70 -4.24 -7.75
CA LEU A 141 -12.22 -5.56 -8.03
C LEU A 141 -11.67 -6.61 -7.06
N VAL A 142 -10.35 -6.61 -6.83
CA VAL A 142 -9.71 -7.55 -5.90
C VAL A 142 -10.11 -7.29 -4.45
N LEU A 143 -10.33 -6.02 -4.07
CA LEU A 143 -10.71 -5.65 -2.71
C LEU A 143 -12.18 -5.91 -2.39
N LYS A 144 -13.08 -5.77 -3.37
CA LYS A 144 -14.53 -5.93 -3.20
C LYS A 144 -14.99 -7.38 -3.39
N TYR A 145 -14.41 -8.09 -4.36
CA TYR A 145 -14.83 -9.44 -4.73
C TYR A 145 -13.84 -10.53 -4.33
N GLY A 146 -12.64 -10.16 -3.88
CA GLY A 146 -11.71 -11.10 -3.27
C GLY A 146 -12.29 -11.63 -1.96
N LYS A 147 -12.81 -12.87 -1.97
CA LYS A 147 -13.11 -13.59 -0.74
C LYS A 147 -11.83 -13.64 0.09
N GLY A 148 -11.81 -12.88 1.19
CA GLY A 148 -10.70 -12.80 2.12
C GLY A 148 -9.46 -12.07 1.57
N ILE A 149 -9.29 -10.79 1.93
CA ILE A 149 -8.04 -10.04 1.69
C ILE A 149 -6.80 -10.80 2.18
N LYS A 150 -6.91 -11.57 3.26
CA LYS A 150 -5.82 -12.40 3.80
C LYS A 150 -5.36 -13.53 2.87
N GLU A 151 -6.17 -13.91 1.88
CA GLU A 151 -5.86 -15.02 0.98
C GLU A 151 -4.92 -14.61 -0.16
N PHE A 152 -4.64 -13.31 -0.31
CA PHE A 152 -3.74 -12.77 -1.33
C PHE A 152 -2.30 -12.60 -0.82
N ASN A 153 -1.36 -12.74 -1.75
CA ASN A 153 0.05 -12.47 -1.55
C ASN A 153 0.34 -10.97 -1.65
N TRP A 154 0.04 -10.24 -0.58
CA TRP A 154 0.35 -8.81 -0.50
C TRP A 154 1.85 -8.56 -0.31
N CYS A 155 2.58 -9.52 0.26
CA CYS A 155 4.03 -9.42 0.40
C CYS A 155 4.74 -9.25 -0.95
N ASP A 156 4.51 -10.16 -1.89
CA ASP A 156 5.13 -10.06 -3.22
C ASP A 156 4.64 -8.82 -3.96
N HIS A 157 3.35 -8.54 -3.88
CA HIS A 157 2.75 -7.39 -4.57
C HIS A 157 3.32 -6.05 -4.08
N VAL A 158 3.48 -5.87 -2.76
CA VAL A 158 4.08 -4.66 -2.18
C VAL A 158 5.57 -4.59 -2.49
N ALA A 159 6.29 -5.71 -2.44
CA ALA A 159 7.70 -5.73 -2.82
C ALA A 159 7.90 -5.28 -4.28
N ASP A 160 7.07 -5.77 -5.20
CA ASP A 160 7.09 -5.34 -6.60
C ASP A 160 6.77 -3.84 -6.72
N CYS A 161 5.77 -3.34 -5.98
CA CYS A 161 5.45 -1.90 -5.95
C CYS A 161 6.62 -1.03 -5.45
N LEU A 162 7.35 -1.48 -4.43
CA LEU A 162 8.51 -0.76 -3.88
C LEU A 162 9.67 -0.71 -4.88
N ILE A 163 9.93 -1.82 -5.59
CA ILE A 163 10.97 -1.90 -6.61
C ILE A 163 10.59 -1.07 -7.85
N GLU A 164 9.34 -1.12 -8.29
CA GLU A 164 8.84 -0.36 -9.45
C GLU A 164 8.72 1.15 -9.20
N GLY A 165 8.46 1.56 -7.94
CA GLY A 165 8.41 2.96 -7.56
C GLY A 165 9.75 3.68 -7.77
N ASP A 166 10.86 2.96 -7.60
CA ASP A 166 12.21 3.52 -7.74
C ASP A 166 12.63 3.69 -9.21
N LYS A 167 12.24 2.75 -10.10
CA LYS A 167 12.45 2.85 -11.57
C LYS A 167 11.91 4.16 -12.16
N ARG A 168 10.82 4.71 -11.59
CA ARG A 168 10.20 5.95 -12.08
C ARG A 168 10.96 7.21 -11.66
N ASN A 169 11.76 7.16 -10.59
CA ASN A 169 12.53 8.30 -10.13
C ASN A 169 13.89 8.40 -10.84
N GLU A 170 14.44 7.25 -11.28
CA GLU A 170 15.66 7.21 -12.11
C GLU A 170 15.41 7.78 -13.52
N GLY A 171 14.23 7.56 -14.11
CA GLY A 171 13.86 8.07 -15.44
C GLY A 171 13.51 9.56 -15.51
N MET A 172 13.62 10.30 -14.41
CA MET A 172 13.26 11.73 -14.33
C MET A 172 14.49 12.63 -14.06
N GLN A 173 15.70 12.06 -14.09
CA GLN A 173 17.00 12.76 -13.93
C GLN A 173 17.81 12.89 -15.23
N THR A 174 17.19 12.69 -16.40
CA THR A 174 17.77 12.97 -17.73
C THR A 174 16.97 14.03 -18.43
#